data_AF-G0A6Y2-F1
#
_entry.id   AF-G0A6Y2-F1
#
_cell.length_a   1.000
_cell.length_b   1.000
_cell.length_c   1.000
_cell.angle_alpha   90.00
_cell.angle_beta   90.00
_cell.angle_gamma   90.00
#
_symmetry.space_group_name_H-M   'P 1'
#
loop_
_entity.id
_entity.type
_entity.pdbx_description
1 polymer ?
#
loop_
_entity_poly.entity_id
_entity_poly.type
_entity_poly.pdbx_seq_one_letter_code
_entity_poly.pdbx_strand_id
1 'polypeptide(L)' 'MTLFFILLPAYILFCLWLGYRILQKAGFDGRWTLILLVPIVNVIMIWVFAFSHWPELRADVKQDL' A
#
# COMPACT_ATOMS: atom_id res chain seq x y z
N MET A 1 -23.41 15.75 9.20
CA MET A 1 -23.95 14.57 8.49
C MET A 1 -23.52 14.54 7.03
N THR A 2 -23.83 15.55 6.21
CA THR A 2 -23.36 15.66 4.81
C THR A 2 -21.84 15.59 4.63
N LEU A 3 -21.09 16.30 5.47
CA LEU A 3 -19.62 16.30 5.47
C LEU A 3 -19.03 14.90 5.67
N PHE A 4 -19.64 14.09 6.53
CA PHE A 4 -19.21 12.70 6.77
C PHE A 4 -19.38 11.84 5.52
N PHE A 5 -20.50 11.98 4.81
CA PHE A 5 -20.76 11.24 3.56
C PHE A 5 -19.84 11.62 2.40
N ILE A 6 -19.17 12.78 2.46
CA ILE A 6 -18.18 13.19 1.46
C ILE A 6 -16.76 12.78 1.91
N LEU A 7 -16.42 13.00 3.18
CA LEU A 7 -15.08 12.71 3.69
C LEU A 7 -14.79 11.22 3.76
N LEU A 8 -15.76 10.39 4.14
CA LEU A 8 -15.58 8.94 4.25
C LEU A 8 -15.16 8.30 2.91
N PRO A 9 -15.89 8.47 1.79
CA PRO A 9 -15.46 7.91 0.51
C PRO A 9 -14.17 8.56 0.01
N ALA A 10 -13.96 9.85 0.22
CA ALA A 10 -12.70 10.51 -0.15
C ALA A 10 -11.49 9.88 0.58
N TYR A 11 -11.63 9.61 1.87
CA TYR A 11 -10.62 8.94 2.68
C TYR A 11 -10.36 7.50 2.19
N ILE A 12 -11.41 6.73 1.93
CA ILE A 12 -11.28 5.35 1.43
C ILE A 12 -10.57 5.33 0.08
N LEU A 13 -10.94 6.21 -0.86
CA LEU A 13 -10.30 6.33 -2.17
C LEU A 13 -8.84 6.74 -2.05
N PHE A 14 -8.52 7.66 -1.13
CA PHE A 14 -7.14 8.06 -0.85
C PHE A 14 -6.30 6.89 -0.32
N CYS A 15 -6.83 6.11 0.63
CA CYS A 15 -6.16 4.91 1.15
C CYS A 15 -5.93 3.85 0.07
N LEU A 16 -6.93 3.60 -0.78
CA LEU A 16 -6.80 2.68 -1.92
C LEU A 16 -5.75 3.16 -2.91
N TRP A 17 -5.73 4.46 -3.23
CA TRP A 17 -4.73 5.03 -4.13
C TRP A 17 -3.31 4.91 -3.57
N LEU A 18 -3.12 5.17 -2.28
CA LEU A 18 -1.83 4.98 -1.62
C LEU A 18 -1.40 3.51 -1.63
N GLY A 19 -2.29 2.59 -1.27
CA GLY A 19 -2.03 1.15 -1.32
C GLY A 19 -1.63 0.67 -2.72
N TYR A 20 -2.29 1.20 -3.75
CA TYR A 20 -1.98 0.90 -5.15
C TYR A 20 -0.56 1.33 -5.51
N ARG A 21 -0.15 2.53 -5.09
CA ARG A 21 1.20 3.06 -5.34
C ARG A 21 2.29 2.28 -4.57
N ILE A 22 2.00 1.83 -3.35
CA ILE A 22 2.93 1.01 -2.56
C ILE A 22 3.16 -0.34 -3.26
N LEU A 23 2.10 -0.99 -3.72
CA LEU A 23 2.21 -2.27 -4.41
C LEU A 23 3.01 -2.20 -5.70
N GLN A 24 2.82 -1.14 -6.49
CA GLN A 24 3.64 -0.90 -7.69
C GLN A 24 5.12 -0.79 -7.33
N LYS A 25 5.47 -0.05 -6.28
CA LYS A 25 6.84 0.10 -5.80
C LYS A 25 7.45 -1.20 -5.29
N ALA A 26 6.62 -2.06 -4.71
CA ALA A 26 6.98 -3.39 -4.26
C ALA A 26 7.09 -4.42 -5.42
N GLY A 27 6.76 -4.04 -6.66
CA GLY A 27 6.83 -4.92 -7.84
C GLY A 27 5.60 -5.82 -8.04
N PHE A 28 4.51 -5.58 -7.29
CA PHE A 28 3.25 -6.28 -7.47
C PHE A 28 2.31 -5.51 -8.40
N ASP A 29 1.37 -6.22 -9.04
CA ASP A 29 0.26 -5.56 -9.74
C ASP A 29 -0.59 -4.77 -8.73
N GLY A 30 -0.79 -3.47 -8.98
CA GLY A 30 -1.53 -2.59 -8.07
C GLY A 30 -2.97 -3.04 -7.82
N ARG A 31 -3.54 -3.91 -8.66
CA ARG A 31 -4.86 -4.53 -8.39
C ARG A 31 -4.91 -5.36 -7.10
N TRP A 32 -3.76 -5.84 -6.61
CA TRP A 32 -3.66 -6.55 -5.34
C TRP A 32 -3.98 -5.66 -4.12
N THR A 33 -4.16 -4.34 -4.29
CA THR A 33 -4.59 -3.45 -3.20
C THR A 33 -5.95 -3.84 -2.62
N LEU A 34 -6.83 -4.48 -3.39
CA LEU A 34 -8.10 -4.99 -2.87
C LEU A 34 -7.89 -6.04 -1.77
N ILE A 35 -6.81 -6.81 -1.82
CA ILE A 35 -6.48 -7.81 -0.80
C ILE A 35 -5.95 -7.16 0.48
N LEU A 36 -5.37 -5.97 0.38
CA LEU A 36 -5.03 -5.15 1.55
C LEU A 36 -6.26 -4.64 2.32
N LEU A 37 -7.48 -4.76 1.78
CA LEU A 37 -8.70 -4.49 2.54
C LEU A 37 -8.99 -5.55 3.59
N VAL A 38 -8.40 -6.75 3.46
CA VAL A 38 -8.51 -7.81 4.46
C VAL A 38 -7.58 -7.46 5.64
N PRO A 39 -8.10 -7.24 6.86
CA PRO A 39 -7.29 -6.72 7.98
C PRO A 39 -6.06 -7.56 8.32
N ILE A 40 -6.21 -8.89 8.35
CA ILE A 40 -5.12 -9.81 8.68
C ILE A 40 -4.02 -9.73 7.61
N VAL A 41 -4.41 -9.72 6.33
CA VAL A 41 -3.46 -9.64 5.21
C VAL A 41 -2.77 -8.28 5.23
N ASN A 42 -3.48 -7.20 5.52
CA ASN A 42 -2.89 -5.87 5.64
C ASN A 42 -1.74 -5.83 6.66
N VAL A 43 -1.94 -6.39 7.86
CA VAL A 43 -0.91 -6.45 8.91
C VAL A 43 0.28 -7.29 8.47
N ILE A 44 0.05 -8.47 7.90
CA ILE A 44 1.12 -9.34 7.40
C ILE A 44 1.91 -8.62 6.30
N MET A 45 1.22 -7.96 5.36
CA MET A 45 1.84 -7.25 4.25
C MET A 45 2.68 -6.06 4.73
N ILE A 46 2.33 -5.38 5.83
CA ILE A 46 3.17 -4.34 6.43
C ILE A 46 4.52 -4.94 6.86
N TRP A 47 4.52 -6.10 7.53
CA TRP A 47 5.78 -6.76 7.90
C TRP A 47 6.57 -7.22 6.68
N VAL A 48 5.89 -7.84 5.71
CA VAL A 48 6.54 -8.24 4.45
C VAL A 48 7.18 -7.02 3.78
N PHE A 49 6.46 -5.91 3.62
CA PHE A 49 7.00 -4.70 2.99
C PHE A 49 8.14 -4.05 3.78
N ALA A 50 8.14 -4.17 5.10
CA ALA A 50 9.21 -3.65 5.96
C ALA A 50 10.53 -4.41 5.77
N PHE A 51 10.47 -5.72 5.52
CA PHE A 51 11.66 -6.58 5.37
C PHE A 51 11.95 -7.01 3.93
N SER A 52 11.05 -6.73 2.99
CA SER A 52 11.26 -7.06 1.57
C SER A 52 12.19 -6.07 0.90
N HIS A 53 12.93 -6.54 -0.09
CA HIS A 53 13.67 -5.67 -1.00
C HIS A 53 12.70 -4.97 -1.96
N TRP A 54 12.78 -3.65 -2.05
CA TRP A 54 11.93 -2.85 -2.92
C TRP A 54 12.56 -2.80 -4.32
N PRO A 55 11.96 -3.44 -5.34
CA PRO A 55 12.59 -3.61 -6.65
C PRO A 55 12.78 -2.28 -7.41
N GLU A 56 11.99 -1.26 -7.10
CA GLU A 56 12.14 0.08 -7.68
C GLU A 56 13.11 0.99 -6.90
N LEU A 57 13.81 0.49 -5.87
CA LEU A 57 14.80 1.30 -5.20
C LEU A 57 16.00 1.55 -6.11
N ARG A 58 16.54 2.77 -6.05
CA ARG A 58 17.66 3.15 -6.90
C ARG A 58 18.88 2.28 -6.58
N ALA A 59 19.56 1.79 -7.62
CA ALA A 59 20.67 0.84 -7.50
C ALA A 59 21.87 1.37 -6.68
N ASP A 60 21.96 2.69 -6.49
CA ASP A 60 22.98 3.36 -5.67
C ASP A 60 22.65 3.37 -4.17
N VAL A 61 21.41 3.05 -3.78
CA VAL A 61 20.98 3.03 -2.39
C VAL A 61 21.14 1.61 -1.85
N LYS A 62 22.08 1.43 -0.92
CA LYS A 62 22.22 0.18 -0.18
C LYS A 62 20.94 -0.04 0.65
N GLN A 63 20.30 -1.19 0.46
CA GLN A 63 19.15 -1.59 1.27
C GLN A 63 19.65 -2.40 2.45
N ASP A 64 19.74 -1.73 3.59
CA ASP A 64 20.04 -2.34 4.89
C ASP A 64 18.75 -2.96 5.44
N LEU A 65 18.43 -4.17 4.96
CA LEU A 65 17.33 -5.01 5.44
C LEU A 65 17.86 -6.07 6.40
#